data_AF-A0A3M0HW83-F1
#
_entry.id   AF-A0A3M0HW83-F1
#
_cell.length_a   1.000
_cell.length_b   1.000
_cell.length_c   1.000
_cell.angle_alpha   90.00
_cell.angle_beta   90.00
_cell.angle_gamma   90.00
#
_symmetry.space_group_name_H-M   'P 1'
#
loop_
_entity.id
_entity.type
_entity.pdbx_description
1 polymer ?
#
loop_
_entity_poly.entity_id
_entity_poly.type
_entity_poly.pdbx_seq_one_letter_code
_entity_poly.pdbx_strand_id
1 'polypeptide(L)'
;MALLSKDQITAADDRKWEDVPVPEWGGTVRLLGMSGTERNAYQSSLVVLGHDGKPQRMNMADQLAKLVAKCLVGEDYERLFTDKEVKALGAKNGAVLERLGKIAQRLSGLRKEDMEDAEGKSEPTPSDASTTG
;
A
#
# COMPACT_ATOMS: atom_id res chain seq x y z
N MET A 1 26.38 16.32 6.42
CA MET A 1 25.43 15.48 5.65
C MET A 1 25.35 16.05 4.26
N ALA A 2 25.65 15.24 3.23
CA ALA A 2 25.47 15.65 1.84
C ALA A 2 24.00 15.46 1.45
N LEU A 3 23.43 16.43 0.72
CA LEU A 3 22.09 16.30 0.15
C LEU A 3 22.15 15.30 -1.01
N LEU A 4 21.20 14.38 -1.07
CA LEU A 4 21.06 13.44 -2.17
C LEU A 4 20.60 14.15 -3.45
N SER A 5 21.21 13.81 -4.58
CA SER A 5 20.78 14.28 -5.91
C SER A 5 19.52 13.56 -6.37
N LYS A 6 18.71 14.19 -7.23
CA LYS A 6 17.51 13.56 -7.84
C LYS A 6 17.81 12.17 -8.42
N ASP A 7 18.94 12.05 -9.11
CA ASP A 7 19.38 10.79 -9.73
C ASP A 7 19.64 9.70 -8.69
N GLN A 8 20.31 10.05 -7.58
CA GLN A 8 20.56 9.13 -6.47
C GLN A 8 19.27 8.68 -5.77
N ILE A 9 18.29 9.57 -5.65
CA ILE A 9 16.97 9.23 -5.08
C ILE A 9 16.18 8.32 -6.04
N THR A 10 16.30 8.56 -7.35
CA THR A 10 15.55 7.80 -8.37
C THR A 10 16.16 6.42 -8.59
N ALA A 11 17.47 6.28 -8.42
CA ALA A 11 18.19 5.00 -8.49
C ALA A 11 18.19 4.21 -7.18
N ALA A 12 17.75 4.81 -6.06
CA ALA A 12 17.70 4.13 -4.78
C ALA A 12 16.57 3.09 -4.77
N ASP A 13 16.94 1.80 -4.71
CA ASP A 13 16.00 0.71 -4.53
C ASP A 13 15.76 0.47 -3.02
N ASP A 14 14.91 1.32 -2.43
CA ASP A 14 14.55 1.23 -1.00
C ASP A 14 13.39 0.24 -0.75
N ARG A 15 12.84 -0.35 -1.81
CA ARG A 15 11.68 -1.24 -1.71
C ARG A 15 12.09 -2.62 -1.21
N LYS A 16 11.63 -2.94 -0.01
CA LYS A 16 11.83 -4.25 0.60
C LYS A 16 10.95 -5.30 -0.08
N TRP A 17 11.52 -6.47 -0.33
CA TRP A 17 10.80 -7.65 -0.78
C TRP A 17 11.11 -8.84 0.12
N GLU A 18 10.18 -9.79 0.18
CA GLU A 18 10.30 -11.02 0.96
C GLU A 18 9.66 -12.17 0.18
N ASP A 19 10.39 -13.28 0.05
CA ASP A 19 9.85 -14.54 -0.46
C ASP A 19 9.12 -15.30 0.65
N VAL A 20 7.88 -15.69 0.36
CA VAL A 20 7.00 -16.37 1.30
C VAL A 20 6.62 -17.73 0.73
N PRO A 21 7.02 -18.85 1.36
CA PRO A 21 6.59 -20.16 0.94
C PRO A 21 5.10 -20.36 1.26
N VAL A 22 4.34 -20.72 0.23
CA VAL A 22 2.90 -21.00 0.29
C VAL A 22 2.68 -22.47 -0.06
N PRO A 23 2.82 -23.39 0.91
CA PRO A 23 2.68 -24.82 0.67
C PRO A 23 1.29 -25.19 0.12
N GLU A 24 0.26 -24.40 0.48
CA GLU A 24 -1.12 -24.57 0.01
C GLU A 24 -1.26 -24.34 -1.51
N TRP A 25 -0.35 -23.60 -2.13
CA TRP A 25 -0.28 -23.39 -3.58
C TRP A 25 0.84 -24.22 -4.21
N GLY A 26 1.60 -24.98 -3.41
CA GLY A 26 2.71 -25.81 -3.88
C GLY A 26 3.93 -25.02 -4.33
N GLY A 27 4.11 -23.78 -3.87
CA GLY A 27 5.21 -22.93 -4.33
C GLY A 27 5.54 -21.76 -3.39
N THR A 28 6.41 -20.88 -3.86
CA THR A 28 6.85 -19.66 -3.14
C THR A 28 6.39 -18.45 -3.93
N VAL A 29 5.88 -17.44 -3.23
CA VAL A 29 5.49 -16.16 -3.83
C VAL A 29 6.39 -15.06 -3.30
N ARG A 30 6.72 -14.07 -4.15
CA ARG A 30 7.47 -12.89 -3.71
C ARG A 30 6.50 -11.75 -3.43
N LEU A 31 6.65 -11.14 -2.26
CA LEU A 31 5.93 -9.93 -1.88
C LEU A 31 6.90 -8.76 -1.90
N LEU A 32 6.57 -7.73 -2.67
CA LEU A 32 7.28 -6.46 -2.74
C LEU A 32 6.46 -5.39 -2.00
N GLY A 33 7.11 -4.57 -1.19
CA GLY A 33 6.49 -3.41 -0.55
C GLY A 33 5.99 -2.40 -1.59
N MET A 34 4.78 -1.88 -1.39
CA MET A 34 4.22 -0.85 -2.26
C MET A 34 5.03 0.45 -2.15
N SER A 35 5.26 1.13 -3.28
CA SER A 35 5.73 2.52 -3.24
C SER A 35 4.66 3.46 -2.66
N GLY A 36 5.05 4.67 -2.27
CA GLY A 36 4.12 5.68 -1.76
C GLY A 36 2.97 5.98 -2.71
N THR A 37 3.23 6.02 -4.03
CA THR A 37 2.21 6.22 -5.05
C THR A 37 1.23 5.06 -5.12
N GLU A 38 1.72 3.82 -5.03
CA GLU A 38 0.90 2.61 -5.06
C GLU A 38 0.06 2.47 -3.80
N ARG A 39 0.64 2.79 -2.64
CA ARG A 39 -0.07 2.89 -1.37
C ARG A 39 -1.24 3.87 -1.49
N ASN A 40 -1.00 5.07 -2.01
CA ASN A 40 -2.02 6.09 -2.12
C ASN A 40 -3.14 5.68 -3.10
N ALA A 41 -2.77 5.08 -4.23
CA ALA A 41 -3.73 4.52 -5.18
C ALA A 41 -4.56 3.39 -4.55
N TYR A 42 -3.95 2.52 -3.75
CA TYR A 42 -4.66 1.49 -2.99
C TYR A 42 -5.65 2.10 -2.01
N GLN A 43 -5.23 3.05 -1.17
CA GLN A 43 -6.10 3.71 -0.20
C GLN A 43 -7.28 4.42 -0.88
N SER A 44 -7.03 5.16 -1.96
CA SER A 44 -8.09 5.77 -2.77
C SER A 44 -9.05 4.73 -3.36
N SER A 45 -8.57 3.53 -3.71
CA SER A 45 -9.41 2.44 -4.20
C SER A 45 -10.27 1.78 -3.11
N LEU A 46 -9.96 2.01 -1.84
CA LEU A 46 -10.77 1.53 -0.71
C LEU A 46 -11.89 2.50 -0.36
N VAL A 47 -11.73 3.79 -0.64
CA VAL A 47 -12.73 4.82 -0.37
C VAL A 47 -13.75 4.86 -1.50
N VAL A 48 -15.00 4.51 -1.20
CA VAL A 48 -16.11 4.70 -2.16
C VAL A 48 -16.75 6.05 -1.88
N LEU A 49 -16.56 6.98 -2.83
CA LEU A 49 -17.28 8.26 -2.81
C LEU A 49 -18.73 8.03 -3.24
N GLY A 50 -19.66 8.57 -2.45
CA GLY A 50 -21.07 8.65 -2.80
C GLY A 50 -21.32 9.66 -3.92
N HIS A 51 -22.57 9.71 -4.38
CA HIS A 51 -23.00 10.60 -5.47
C HIS A 51 -22.75 12.10 -5.15
N ASP A 52 -22.68 12.44 -3.87
CA ASP A 52 -22.38 13.77 -3.33
C ASP A 52 -20.87 14.09 -3.21
N GLY A 53 -19.98 13.20 -3.68
CA GLY A 53 -18.52 13.39 -3.57
C GLY A 53 -17.98 13.26 -2.14
N LYS A 54 -18.76 12.69 -1.22
CA LYS A 54 -18.36 12.39 0.17
C LYS A 54 -18.05 10.90 0.35
N PRO A 55 -17.06 10.52 1.18
CA PRO A 55 -16.78 9.12 1.46
C PRO A 55 -17.99 8.48 2.15
N GLN A 56 -18.66 7.55 1.48
CA GLN A 56 -19.92 6.97 1.95
C GLN A 56 -19.71 5.59 2.57
N ARG A 57 -18.79 4.78 2.02
CA ARG A 57 -18.41 3.47 2.55
C ARG A 57 -16.95 3.13 2.22
N MET A 58 -16.27 2.46 3.13
CA MET A 58 -15.05 1.73 2.80
C MET A 58 -15.42 0.40 2.15
N ASN A 59 -14.88 0.15 0.96
CA ASN A 59 -15.04 -1.12 0.28
C ASN A 59 -14.11 -2.15 0.95
N MET A 60 -14.60 -2.72 2.05
CA MET A 60 -13.90 -3.75 2.82
C MET A 60 -13.93 -5.12 2.11
N ALA A 61 -14.73 -5.26 1.06
CA ALA A 61 -14.74 -6.45 0.21
C ALA A 61 -13.39 -6.56 -0.54
N ASP A 62 -12.80 -7.75 -0.47
CA ASP A 62 -11.56 -8.11 -1.16
C ASP A 62 -10.34 -7.24 -0.79
N GLN A 63 -10.32 -6.54 0.36
CA GLN A 63 -9.17 -5.67 0.70
C GLN A 63 -7.84 -6.43 0.78
N LEU A 64 -7.86 -7.61 1.40
CA LEU A 64 -6.70 -8.47 1.50
C LEU A 64 -6.26 -8.93 0.11
N ALA A 65 -7.19 -9.33 -0.74
CA ALA A 65 -6.89 -9.75 -2.10
C ALA A 65 -6.32 -8.59 -2.94
N LYS A 66 -6.88 -7.37 -2.83
CA LYS A 66 -6.35 -6.17 -3.49
C LYS A 66 -4.93 -5.85 -3.02
N LEU A 67 -4.70 -5.90 -1.71
CA LEU A 67 -3.40 -5.61 -1.12
C LEU A 67 -2.35 -6.63 -1.56
N VAL A 68 -2.67 -7.93 -1.43
CA VAL A 68 -1.81 -9.01 -1.87
C VAL A 68 -1.54 -8.91 -3.37
N ALA A 69 -2.56 -8.68 -4.21
CA ALA A 69 -2.36 -8.56 -5.66
C ALA A 69 -1.41 -7.41 -6.06
N LYS A 70 -1.41 -6.29 -5.33
CA LYS A 70 -0.49 -5.17 -5.58
C LYS A 70 0.94 -5.46 -5.13
N CYS A 71 1.11 -6.28 -4.10
CA CYS A 71 2.41 -6.63 -3.54
C CYS A 71 3.00 -7.89 -4.17
N LEU A 72 2.17 -8.76 -4.75
CA LEU A 72 2.58 -10.06 -5.25
C LEU A 72 3.20 -9.92 -6.63
N VAL A 73 4.50 -10.17 -6.70
CA VAL A 73 5.33 -9.96 -7.88
C VAL A 73 6.00 -11.27 -8.32
N GLY A 74 6.29 -11.35 -9.62
CA GLY A 74 7.09 -12.43 -10.21
C GLY A 74 8.58 -12.25 -9.97
N GLU A 75 9.38 -13.08 -10.63
CA GLU A 75 10.84 -13.01 -10.57
C GLU A 75 11.38 -11.69 -11.13
N ASP A 76 10.70 -11.12 -12.13
CA ASP A 76 11.01 -9.83 -12.76
C ASP A 76 10.53 -8.60 -11.97
N TYR A 77 10.00 -8.79 -10.74
CA TYR A 77 9.36 -7.73 -9.94
C TYR A 77 8.11 -7.12 -10.57
N GLU A 78 7.54 -7.79 -11.57
CA GLU A 78 6.29 -7.40 -12.21
C GLU A 78 5.09 -8.02 -11.49
N ARG A 79 3.98 -7.29 -11.41
CA ARG A 79 2.78 -7.77 -10.70
C ARG A 79 2.18 -8.98 -11.40
N LEU A 80 1.96 -10.06 -10.65
CA LEU A 80 1.35 -11.27 -11.22
C LEU A 80 -0.17 -11.14 -11.42
N PHE A 81 -0.82 -10.26 -10.66
CA PHE A 81 -2.28 -10.08 -10.72
C PHE A 81 -2.65 -8.64 -11.04
N THR A 82 -3.58 -8.48 -11.97
CA THR A 82 -4.19 -7.18 -12.28
C THR A 82 -5.43 -6.94 -11.43
N ASP A 83 -5.90 -5.67 -11.37
CA ASP A 83 -7.10 -5.28 -10.61
C ASP A 83 -8.36 -6.08 -11.00
N LYS A 84 -8.42 -6.60 -12.24
CA LYS A 84 -9.53 -7.43 -12.73
C LYS A 84 -9.50 -8.85 -12.17
N GLU A 85 -8.30 -9.36 -11.87
CA GLU A 85 -8.07 -10.74 -11.42
C GLU A 85 -8.06 -10.86 -9.89
N VAL A 86 -8.02 -9.73 -9.19
CA VAL A 86 -8.14 -9.67 -7.72
C VAL A 86 -9.34 -10.47 -7.21
N LYS A 87 -10.46 -10.47 -7.92
CA LYS A 87 -11.66 -11.23 -7.50
C LYS A 87 -11.44 -12.74 -7.52
N ALA A 88 -10.65 -13.24 -8.48
CA ALA A 88 -10.27 -14.64 -8.53
C ALA A 88 -9.28 -15.00 -7.41
N LEU A 89 -8.39 -14.07 -7.07
CA LEU A 89 -7.48 -14.20 -5.93
C LEU A 89 -8.25 -14.19 -4.60
N GLY A 90 -9.25 -13.31 -4.45
CA GLY A 90 -10.09 -13.20 -3.25
C GLY A 90 -10.97 -14.43 -2.99
N ALA A 91 -11.27 -15.20 -4.04
CA ALA A 91 -11.98 -16.48 -3.91
C ALA A 91 -11.09 -17.64 -3.41
N LYS A 92 -9.78 -17.43 -3.21
CA LYS A 92 -8.86 -18.43 -2.66
C LYS A 92 -8.98 -18.52 -1.13
N ASN A 93 -8.14 -19.36 -0.52
CA ASN A 93 -8.13 -19.54 0.93
C ASN A 93 -7.85 -18.21 1.65
N GLY A 94 -8.83 -17.71 2.42
CA GLY A 94 -8.73 -16.47 3.17
C GLY A 94 -7.58 -16.47 4.19
N ALA A 95 -7.24 -17.64 4.77
CA ALA A 95 -6.13 -17.75 5.71
C ALA A 95 -4.76 -17.45 5.05
N VAL A 96 -4.58 -17.91 3.80
CA VAL A 96 -3.38 -17.59 3.00
C VAL A 96 -3.32 -16.10 2.71
N LEU A 97 -4.44 -15.53 2.25
CA LEU A 97 -4.53 -14.11 1.91
C LEU A 97 -4.26 -13.23 3.13
N GLU A 98 -4.74 -13.62 4.31
CA GLU A 98 -4.46 -12.89 5.55
C GLU A 98 -2.98 -12.96 5.94
N ARG A 99 -2.36 -14.15 5.84
CA ARG A 99 -0.92 -14.33 6.09
C ARG A 99 -0.07 -13.48 5.15
N LEU A 100 -0.33 -13.56 3.84
CA LEU A 100 0.37 -12.76 2.83
C LEU A 100 0.10 -11.26 3.03
N GLY A 101 -1.14 -10.90 3.34
CA GLY A 101 -1.55 -9.52 3.60
C GLY A 101 -0.80 -8.89 4.78
N LYS A 102 -0.61 -9.62 5.88
CA LYS A 102 0.19 -9.15 7.03
C LYS A 102 1.64 -8.85 6.67
N ILE A 103 2.25 -9.69 5.83
CA ILE A 103 3.63 -9.51 5.38
C ILE A 103 3.71 -8.31 4.43
N ALA A 104 2.80 -8.23 3.45
CA ALA A 104 2.69 -7.12 2.53
C ALA A 104 2.45 -5.77 3.25
N GLN A 105 1.60 -5.73 4.27
CA GLN A 105 1.39 -4.55 5.12
C GLN A 105 2.67 -4.15 5.87
N ARG A 106 3.41 -5.11 6.41
CA ARG A 106 4.69 -4.87 7.10
C ARG A 106 5.73 -4.29 6.13
N LEU A 107 5.87 -4.87 4.93
CA LEU A 107 6.81 -4.39 3.91
C LEU A 107 6.45 -3.00 3.39
N SER A 108 5.14 -2.71 3.28
CA SER A 108 4.63 -1.44 2.78
C SER A 108 4.53 -0.35 3.87
N GLY A 109 4.97 -0.63 5.10
CA GLY A 109 4.88 0.30 6.25
C GLY A 109 3.43 0.67 6.63
N LEU A 110 2.44 -0.16 6.28
CA LEU A 110 1.01 0.09 6.50
C LEU A 110 0.55 -0.36 7.90
N ARG A 111 1.48 -0.64 8.83
CA ARG A 111 1.13 -1.03 10.19
C ARG A 111 0.51 0.16 10.93
N LYS A 112 -0.39 -0.16 11.86
CA LYS A 112 -1.22 0.79 12.61
C LYS A 112 -0.40 1.89 13.30
N GLU A 113 0.81 1.56 13.74
CA GLU A 113 1.76 2.49 14.35
C GLU A 113 2.24 3.60 13.38
N ASP A 114 2.32 3.36 12.07
CA ASP A 114 2.71 4.38 11.07
C ASP A 114 1.54 5.29 10.63
N MET A 115 0.29 4.92 10.92
CA MET A 115 -0.89 5.73 10.58
C MET A 115 -1.15 6.85 11.61
N GLU A 116 -0.87 6.61 12.88
CA GLU A 116 -1.02 7.63 13.94
C GLU A 116 0.00 8.76 13.79
N ASP A 117 1.19 8.49 13.24
CA ASP A 117 2.22 9.50 12.95
C ASP A 117 1.95 10.33 11.68
N ALA A 118 1.21 9.80 10.70
CA ALA A 118 0.93 10.48 9.43
C ALA A 118 -0.21 11.51 9.53
N GLU A 119 -1.19 11.28 10.43
CA GLU A 119 -2.33 12.19 10.62
C GLU A 119 -1.97 13.40 11.51
N GLY A 120 -0.81 13.37 12.18
CA GLY A 120 -0.34 14.43 13.08
C GLY A 120 0.61 15.50 12.49
N LYS A 121 1.06 15.36 11.22
CA LYS A 121 2.06 16.28 10.61
C LYS A 121 1.54 17.19 9.50
N SER A 122 0.25 17.49 9.51
CA SER A 122 -0.26 18.68 8.81
C SER A 122 -0.58 19.73 9.87
N GLU A 123 0.46 20.32 10.46
CA GLU A 123 0.30 21.61 11.12
C GLU A 123 -0.04 22.62 10.02
N PRO A 124 -1.24 23.22 9.99
CA PRO A 124 -1.47 24.38 9.15
C PRO A 124 -0.58 25.48 9.69
N THR A 125 0.37 25.97 8.90
CA THR A 125 1.08 27.22 9.21
C THR A 125 0.01 28.28 9.46
N PRO A 126 -0.13 28.83 10.69
CA PRO A 126 -1.01 29.96 10.87
C PRO A 126 -0.33 31.14 10.18
N SER A 127 -0.91 31.56 9.06
CA SER A 127 -0.64 32.88 8.48
C SER A 127 -1.04 33.92 9.52
N ASP A 128 -0.09 34.38 10.33
CA ASP A 128 -0.27 35.57 11.13
C ASP A 128 -0.20 36.79 10.21
N ALA A 129 -1.36 37.17 9.72
CA ALA A 129 -1.62 38.56 9.35
C ALA A 129 -1.94 39.31 10.65
N SER A 130 -0.93 39.91 11.28
CA SER A 130 -1.15 40.97 12.28
C SER A 130 -0.91 42.33 11.66
N THR A 131 -2.03 43.01 11.48
CA THR A 131 -2.14 44.44 11.22
C THR A 131 -1.89 45.26 12.50
N THR A 132 -1.46 46.51 12.29
CA THR A 132 -1.65 47.71 13.13
C THR A 132 -0.51 48.16 14.05
N GLY A 133 -0.01 49.34 13.70
CA GLY A 133 0.78 50.29 14.47
C GLY A 133 0.96 51.56 13.65
#